data_AF-K7FWF2-F1
#
_entry.id   AF-K7FWF2-F1
#
_cell.length_a   1.000
_cell.length_b   1.000
_cell.length_c   1.000
_cell.angle_alpha   90.00
_cell.angle_beta   90.00
_cell.angle_gamma   90.00
#
_symmetry.space_group_name_H-M   'P 1'
#
loop_
_entity.id
_entity.type
_entity.pdbx_description
1 polymer ?
#
loop_
_entity_poly.entity_id
_entity_poly.type
_entity_poly.pdbx_seq_one_letter_code
_entity_poly.pdbx_strand_id
1 'polypeptide(L)'
;MYINLKICFLLILMNHAKTASGQKSDKDLPPLLQKAAEEVIAGKYLDAFLDILNFQGTNVWTTDMPKKIMAYFHAQNVIFTISNLQLSIKNYLENLLYQPKQLLSDFQQVNHQQFQTAMKYLFRSKKNHFEMGNFVLDLDKIRERIFQSPGGNRTLFLVTLEKCFSALNSMECVDILSQVLRVSSMSYLQPDVIRSLPKDLHQDTFRNLSAVFKDLYDKTTANAQRTLYDWMKQILQKSYITNGMLNFKRKIYLSLWKHSQERVHLY
;
A
#
# COMPACT_ATOMS: atom_id res chain seq x y z
N MET A 1 8.29 -21.36 -4.99
CA MET A 1 7.43 -21.52 -6.19
C MET A 1 6.16 -22.31 -5.82
N TYR A 2 5.38 -21.89 -4.79
CA TYR A 2 4.08 -22.51 -4.43
C TYR A 2 3.26 -21.57 -3.48
N ILE A 3 3.29 -20.26 -3.73
CA ILE A 3 2.56 -19.26 -2.92
C ILE A 3 1.37 -18.63 -3.67
N ASN A 4 1.28 -18.83 -4.99
CA ASN A 4 0.18 -18.30 -5.80
C ASN A 4 -0.99 -19.29 -6.00
N LEU A 5 -0.89 -20.53 -5.47
CA LEU A 5 -1.86 -21.59 -5.77
C LEU A 5 -3.10 -21.63 -4.85
N LYS A 6 -3.12 -20.91 -3.72
CA LYS A 6 -4.16 -21.07 -2.67
C LYS A 6 -5.33 -20.10 -2.78
N ILE A 7 -5.15 -18.99 -3.48
CA ILE A 7 -6.22 -18.05 -3.87
C ILE A 7 -7.00 -18.62 -5.06
N CYS A 8 -6.27 -19.31 -5.94
CA CYS A 8 -6.85 -20.18 -6.95
C CYS A 8 -7.80 -21.20 -6.34
N PHE A 9 -7.53 -21.73 -5.14
CA PHE A 9 -8.46 -22.65 -4.48
C PHE A 9 -9.80 -22.01 -4.10
N LEU A 10 -9.87 -20.73 -3.73
CA LEU A 10 -11.16 -20.09 -3.44
C LEU A 10 -12.06 -20.02 -4.68
N LEU A 11 -11.47 -19.65 -5.82
CA LEU A 11 -12.22 -19.46 -7.07
C LEU A 11 -12.35 -20.72 -7.93
N ILE A 12 -11.40 -21.68 -7.83
CA ILE A 12 -11.49 -23.01 -8.45
C ILE A 12 -12.45 -23.91 -7.67
N LEU A 13 -12.48 -23.86 -6.32
CA LEU A 13 -13.53 -24.57 -5.56
C LEU A 13 -14.91 -23.94 -5.77
N MET A 14 -14.96 -22.64 -6.03
CA MET A 14 -16.20 -21.98 -6.46
C MET A 14 -16.63 -22.40 -7.88
N ASN A 15 -15.71 -22.78 -8.78
CA ASN A 15 -16.05 -23.42 -10.06
C ASN A 15 -16.51 -24.89 -9.90
N HIS A 16 -16.07 -25.60 -8.86
CA HIS A 16 -16.40 -27.01 -8.62
C HIS A 16 -17.52 -27.26 -7.59
N ALA A 17 -18.06 -26.22 -6.93
CA ALA A 17 -19.28 -26.31 -6.14
C ALA A 17 -20.53 -26.33 -7.03
N LYS A 18 -20.51 -27.14 -8.09
CA LYS A 18 -21.72 -27.55 -8.79
C LYS A 18 -22.33 -28.67 -7.94
N THR A 19 -23.51 -28.40 -7.41
CA THR A 19 -24.38 -29.34 -6.67
C THR A 19 -23.78 -29.96 -5.41
N ALA A 20 -24.03 -29.35 -4.26
CA ALA A 20 -24.18 -30.11 -3.02
C ALA A 20 -25.21 -29.39 -2.14
N SER A 21 -26.39 -30.03 -2.04
CA SER A 21 -27.49 -29.64 -1.17
C SER A 21 -27.02 -29.46 0.27
N GLY A 22 -27.68 -28.52 0.95
CA GLY A 22 -27.30 -28.03 2.27
C GLY A 22 -27.03 -29.11 3.31
N GLN A 23 -25.99 -28.87 4.09
CA GLN A 23 -25.92 -29.27 5.48
C GLN A 23 -25.26 -28.12 6.25
N LYS A 24 -25.93 -27.68 7.31
CA LYS A 24 -25.40 -26.75 8.31
C LYS A 24 -24.13 -27.38 8.89
N SER A 25 -22.95 -26.95 8.43
CA SER A 25 -21.71 -27.27 9.13
C SER A 25 -21.51 -26.23 10.23
N ASP A 26 -21.79 -26.68 11.44
CA ASP A 26 -21.50 -26.02 12.70
C ASP A 26 -19.98 -25.75 12.81
N LYS A 27 -19.58 -24.51 12.48
CA LYS A 27 -18.32 -23.82 12.79
C LYS A 27 -18.34 -22.49 12.05
N ASP A 28 -18.53 -21.42 12.81
CA ASP A 28 -18.59 -20.04 12.33
C ASP A 28 -17.44 -19.69 11.39
N LEU A 29 -17.75 -18.83 10.41
CA LEU A 29 -16.77 -18.32 9.47
C LEU A 29 -15.67 -17.58 10.26
N PRO A 30 -14.38 -17.75 9.94
CA PRO A 30 -13.32 -17.03 10.65
C PRO A 30 -13.61 -15.52 10.68
N PRO A 31 -13.35 -14.80 11.80
CA PRO A 31 -13.80 -13.42 11.96
C PRO A 31 -13.41 -12.48 10.82
N LEU A 32 -12.21 -12.63 10.27
CA LEU A 32 -11.73 -11.81 9.16
C LEU A 32 -12.43 -12.11 7.84
N LEU A 33 -12.83 -13.37 7.61
CA LEU A 33 -13.61 -13.76 6.43
C LEU A 33 -15.09 -13.37 6.58
N GLN A 34 -15.62 -13.39 7.80
CA GLN A 34 -16.95 -12.86 8.08
C GLN A 34 -16.99 -11.35 7.83
N LYS A 35 -16.02 -10.60 8.34
CA LYS A 35 -15.88 -9.17 8.07
C LYS A 35 -15.81 -8.87 6.57
N ALA A 36 -14.98 -9.62 5.83
CA ALA A 36 -14.91 -9.47 4.38
C ALA A 36 -16.24 -9.78 3.67
N ALA A 37 -17.00 -10.78 4.14
CA ALA A 37 -18.33 -11.07 3.61
C ALA A 37 -19.32 -9.93 3.89
N GLU A 38 -19.32 -9.36 5.09
CA GLU A 38 -20.13 -8.20 5.46
C GLU A 38 -19.77 -6.97 4.60
N GLU A 39 -18.47 -6.74 4.35
CA GLU A 39 -17.98 -5.69 3.46
C GLU A 39 -18.42 -5.88 2.01
N VAL A 40 -18.45 -7.13 1.50
CA VAL A 40 -19.02 -7.46 0.19
C VAL A 40 -20.52 -7.12 0.12
N ILE A 41 -21.29 -7.47 1.15
CA ILE A 41 -22.72 -7.14 1.22
C ILE A 41 -22.92 -5.62 1.21
N ALA A 42 -22.05 -4.88 1.89
CA ALA A 42 -22.08 -3.43 1.95
C ALA A 42 -21.51 -2.74 0.68
N GLY A 43 -21.03 -3.48 -0.32
CA GLY A 43 -20.41 -2.93 -1.52
C GLY A 43 -19.00 -2.38 -1.33
N LYS A 44 -18.36 -2.63 -0.18
CA LYS A 44 -16.98 -2.23 0.14
C LYS A 44 -15.97 -3.24 -0.39
N TYR A 45 -15.89 -3.34 -1.71
CA TYR A 45 -15.11 -4.42 -2.36
C TYR A 45 -13.60 -4.30 -2.12
N LEU A 46 -13.04 -3.09 -1.97
CA LEU A 46 -11.62 -2.92 -1.68
C LEU A 46 -11.27 -3.45 -0.28
N ASP A 47 -12.03 -3.05 0.74
CA ASP A 47 -11.84 -3.50 2.13
C ASP A 47 -11.91 -5.03 2.21
N ALA A 48 -12.96 -5.61 1.61
CA ALA A 48 -13.15 -7.06 1.59
C ALA A 48 -11.99 -7.78 0.91
N PHE A 49 -11.51 -7.24 -0.21
CA PHE A 49 -10.37 -7.78 -0.93
C PHE A 49 -9.10 -7.76 -0.06
N LEU A 50 -8.82 -6.64 0.62
CA LEU A 50 -7.65 -6.50 1.49
C LEU A 50 -7.72 -7.40 2.73
N ASP A 51 -8.89 -7.57 3.32
CA ASP A 51 -9.11 -8.49 4.44
C ASP A 51 -8.92 -9.94 4.04
N ILE A 52 -9.41 -10.32 2.85
CA ILE A 52 -9.15 -11.63 2.26
C ILE A 52 -7.64 -11.82 2.09
N LEU A 53 -6.92 -10.87 1.50
CA LEU A 53 -5.45 -10.94 1.33
C LEU A 53 -4.73 -11.13 2.67
N ASN A 54 -5.11 -10.35 3.68
CA ASN A 54 -4.57 -10.45 5.04
C ASN A 54 -4.81 -11.84 5.64
N PHE A 55 -6.01 -12.39 5.46
CA PHE A 55 -6.34 -13.72 5.92
C PHE A 55 -5.42 -14.77 5.28
N GLN A 56 -5.17 -14.70 3.96
CA GLN A 56 -4.33 -15.69 3.27
C GLN A 56 -2.85 -15.60 3.65
N GLY A 57 -2.38 -14.40 4.00
CA GLY A 57 -1.01 -14.20 4.46
C GLY A 57 -0.72 -14.86 5.81
N THR A 58 -1.77 -15.08 6.62
CA THR A 58 -1.65 -15.49 8.03
C THR A 58 -2.32 -16.82 8.35
N ASN A 59 -3.25 -17.29 7.50
CA ASN A 59 -4.06 -18.48 7.74
C ASN A 59 -4.01 -19.47 6.57
N VAL A 60 -4.27 -20.73 6.90
CA VAL A 60 -4.43 -21.79 5.91
C VAL A 60 -5.85 -21.79 5.39
N TRP A 61 -6.01 -21.62 4.08
CA TRP A 61 -7.28 -21.83 3.39
C TRP A 61 -7.67 -23.31 3.43
N THR A 62 -8.87 -23.59 3.92
CA THR A 62 -9.46 -24.94 3.89
C THR A 62 -10.48 -25.04 2.75
N THR A 63 -10.72 -26.27 2.28
CA THR A 63 -11.57 -26.52 1.11
C THR A 63 -13.06 -26.25 1.35
N ASP A 64 -13.48 -26.15 2.62
CA ASP A 64 -14.85 -25.85 3.05
C ASP A 64 -15.14 -24.34 3.18
N MET A 65 -14.12 -23.47 3.22
CA MET A 65 -14.31 -22.02 3.40
C MET A 65 -15.22 -21.36 2.36
N PRO A 66 -15.13 -21.66 1.05
CA PRO A 66 -16.04 -21.07 0.06
C PRO A 66 -17.50 -21.45 0.31
N LYS A 67 -17.76 -22.71 0.71
CA LYS A 67 -19.12 -23.17 1.05
C LYS A 67 -19.66 -22.41 2.27
N LYS A 68 -18.81 -22.16 3.26
CA LYS A 68 -19.17 -21.37 4.46
C LYS A 68 -19.46 -19.92 4.13
N ILE A 69 -18.68 -19.29 3.24
CA ILE A 69 -18.93 -17.92 2.77
C ILE A 69 -20.27 -17.83 2.04
N MET A 70 -20.55 -18.78 1.12
CA MET A 70 -21.84 -18.82 0.41
C MET A 70 -23.01 -19.07 1.37
N ALA A 71 -22.85 -19.99 2.31
CA ALA A 71 -23.87 -20.25 3.34
C ALA A 71 -24.14 -18.99 4.19
N TYR A 72 -23.10 -18.21 4.50
CA TYR A 72 -23.24 -16.94 5.20
C TYR A 72 -24.04 -15.93 4.37
N PHE A 73 -23.74 -15.73 3.08
CA PHE A 73 -24.55 -14.85 2.21
C PHE A 73 -26.02 -15.28 2.14
N HIS A 74 -26.27 -16.58 1.98
CA HIS A 74 -27.63 -17.11 1.97
C HIS A 74 -28.35 -16.89 3.30
N ALA A 75 -27.68 -17.05 4.44
CA ALA A 75 -28.24 -16.76 5.75
C ALA A 75 -28.61 -15.27 5.94
N GLN A 76 -27.88 -14.37 5.27
CA GLN A 76 -28.18 -12.94 5.23
C GLN A 76 -29.22 -12.55 4.16
N ASN A 77 -29.90 -13.54 3.55
CA ASN A 77 -30.85 -13.34 2.44
C ASN A 77 -30.25 -12.65 1.20
N VAL A 78 -28.93 -12.69 1.05
CA VAL A 78 -28.24 -12.11 -0.11
C VAL A 78 -27.98 -13.22 -1.13
N ILE A 79 -28.59 -13.08 -2.31
CA ILE A 79 -28.46 -14.05 -3.39
C ILE A 79 -27.31 -13.63 -4.29
N PHE A 80 -26.10 -14.03 -3.94
CA PHE A 80 -24.97 -13.97 -4.86
C PHE A 80 -24.82 -15.30 -5.58
N THR A 81 -24.58 -15.24 -6.89
CA THR A 81 -23.90 -16.35 -7.57
C THR A 81 -22.41 -16.08 -7.51
N ILE A 82 -21.65 -17.16 -7.45
CA ILE A 82 -20.19 -17.17 -7.53
C ILE A 82 -19.68 -16.29 -8.69
N SER A 83 -20.28 -16.45 -9.88
CA SER A 83 -19.89 -15.73 -11.09
C SER A 83 -20.24 -14.25 -11.03
N ASN A 84 -21.41 -13.89 -10.49
CA ASN A 84 -21.82 -12.49 -10.37
C ASN A 84 -20.92 -11.73 -9.37
N LEU A 85 -20.53 -12.38 -8.27
CA LEU A 85 -19.63 -11.78 -7.29
C LEU A 85 -18.24 -11.56 -7.88
N GLN A 86 -17.69 -12.56 -8.59
CA GLN A 86 -16.42 -12.44 -9.30
C GLN A 86 -16.42 -11.27 -10.29
N LEU A 87 -17.46 -11.18 -11.12
CA LEU A 87 -17.58 -10.12 -12.12
C LEU A 87 -17.70 -8.72 -11.46
N SER A 88 -18.45 -8.62 -10.36
CA SER A 88 -18.64 -7.36 -9.63
C SER A 88 -17.33 -6.86 -9.02
N ILE A 89 -16.59 -7.73 -8.33
CA ILE A 89 -15.28 -7.39 -7.75
C ILE A 89 -14.29 -7.02 -8.84
N LYS A 90 -14.26 -7.77 -9.96
CA LYS A 90 -13.41 -7.45 -11.11
C LYS A 90 -13.70 -6.06 -11.65
N ASN A 91 -14.95 -5.80 -12.02
CA ASN A 91 -15.34 -4.53 -12.61
C ASN A 91 -15.05 -3.38 -11.65
N TYR A 92 -15.29 -3.57 -10.35
CA TYR A 92 -14.96 -2.59 -9.33
C TYR A 92 -13.46 -2.28 -9.31
N LEU A 93 -12.60 -3.30 -9.14
CA LEU A 93 -11.16 -3.11 -9.03
C LEU A 93 -10.56 -2.55 -10.32
N GLU A 94 -11.03 -2.98 -11.50
CA GLU A 94 -10.58 -2.42 -12.77
C GLU A 94 -11.01 -0.95 -12.94
N ASN A 95 -12.24 -0.60 -12.56
CA ASN A 95 -12.77 0.76 -12.67
C ASN A 95 -12.16 1.73 -11.66
N LEU A 96 -11.86 1.26 -10.44
CA LEU A 96 -11.29 2.06 -9.37
C LEU A 96 -10.00 2.79 -9.83
N LEU A 97 -9.24 2.14 -10.72
CA LEU A 97 -7.97 2.63 -11.25
C LEU A 97 -8.13 3.75 -12.27
N TYR A 98 -9.29 3.84 -12.92
CA TYR A 98 -9.63 4.92 -13.84
C TYR A 98 -10.38 6.06 -13.15
N GLN A 99 -10.65 5.94 -11.85
CA GLN A 99 -11.40 6.92 -11.07
C GLN A 99 -10.58 7.43 -9.88
N PRO A 100 -9.62 8.35 -10.08
CA PRO A 100 -8.73 8.84 -9.03
C PRO A 100 -9.44 9.34 -7.76
N LYS A 101 -10.63 9.95 -7.90
CA LYS A 101 -11.44 10.42 -6.75
C LYS A 101 -11.98 9.26 -5.92
N GLN A 102 -12.47 8.20 -6.58
CA GLN A 102 -12.93 6.99 -5.89
C GLN A 102 -11.75 6.27 -5.24
N LEU A 103 -10.64 6.13 -5.97
CA LEU A 103 -9.39 5.57 -5.46
C LEU A 103 -8.95 6.29 -4.18
N LEU A 104 -8.96 7.63 -4.17
CA LEU A 104 -8.62 8.44 -3.00
C LEU A 104 -9.57 8.17 -1.84
N SER A 105 -10.88 8.25 -2.08
CA SER A 105 -11.89 8.01 -1.06
C SER A 105 -11.72 6.63 -0.41
N ASP A 106 -11.57 5.58 -1.22
CA ASP A 106 -11.42 4.22 -0.73
C ASP A 106 -10.13 4.06 0.10
N PHE A 107 -9.02 4.58 -0.40
CA PHE A 107 -7.73 4.53 0.29
C PHE A 107 -7.70 5.36 1.59
N GLN A 108 -8.53 6.39 1.71
CA GLN A 108 -8.70 7.13 2.96
C GLN A 108 -9.53 6.35 3.98
N GLN A 109 -10.54 5.60 3.52
CA GLN A 109 -11.42 4.81 4.38
C GLN A 109 -10.77 3.54 4.92
N VAL A 110 -9.86 2.91 4.17
CA VAL A 110 -9.16 1.72 4.66
C VAL A 110 -8.30 2.04 5.90
N ASN A 111 -8.23 1.07 6.81
CA ASN A 111 -7.41 1.20 8.01
C ASN A 111 -5.91 1.07 7.70
N HIS A 112 -5.05 1.38 8.69
CA HIS A 112 -3.59 1.41 8.50
C HIS A 112 -3.03 0.05 8.03
N GLN A 113 -3.52 -1.06 8.58
CA GLN A 113 -3.07 -2.41 8.21
C GLN A 113 -3.51 -2.77 6.78
N GLN A 114 -4.76 -2.49 6.42
CA GLN A 114 -5.27 -2.67 5.07
C GLN A 114 -4.49 -1.82 4.06
N PHE A 115 -4.18 -0.57 4.41
CA PHE A 115 -3.34 0.31 3.58
C PHE A 115 -1.95 -0.29 3.35
N GLN A 116 -1.27 -0.73 4.41
CA GLN A 116 0.05 -1.37 4.29
C GLN A 116 0.00 -2.62 3.39
N THR A 117 -1.04 -3.45 3.53
CA THR A 117 -1.25 -4.61 2.67
C THR A 117 -1.48 -4.21 1.22
N ALA A 118 -2.34 -3.23 0.96
CA ALA A 118 -2.59 -2.72 -0.39
C ALA A 118 -1.28 -2.29 -1.07
N MET A 119 -0.46 -1.49 -0.35
CA MET A 119 0.81 -0.99 -0.86
C MET A 119 1.85 -2.10 -1.05
N LYS A 120 1.93 -3.05 -0.13
CA LYS A 120 2.81 -4.22 -0.24
C LYS A 120 2.50 -5.06 -1.47
N TYR A 121 1.23 -5.25 -1.80
CA TYR A 121 0.82 -5.97 -2.99
C TYR A 121 1.05 -5.15 -4.27
N LEU A 122 0.73 -3.85 -4.24
CA LEU A 122 0.93 -2.95 -5.37
C LEU A 122 2.40 -2.87 -5.80
N PHE A 123 3.33 -2.87 -4.85
CA PHE A 123 4.76 -2.74 -5.15
C PHE A 123 5.56 -4.05 -5.16
N ARG A 124 4.90 -5.21 -5.09
CA ARG A 124 5.60 -6.50 -5.10
C ARG A 124 6.43 -6.66 -6.39
N SER A 125 7.62 -7.25 -6.28
CA SER A 125 8.64 -7.24 -7.36
C SER A 125 8.72 -8.51 -8.22
N LYS A 126 7.88 -9.54 -8.00
CA LYS A 126 7.98 -10.83 -8.71
C LYS A 126 6.68 -11.18 -9.44
N LYS A 127 6.76 -11.28 -10.78
CA LYS A 127 5.71 -11.73 -11.75
C LYS A 127 4.30 -11.49 -11.21
N ASN A 128 3.84 -10.25 -11.38
CA ASN A 128 2.78 -9.61 -10.62
C ASN A 128 1.37 -9.92 -11.12
N HIS A 129 1.13 -11.19 -11.38
CA HIS A 129 -0.18 -11.69 -11.70
C HIS A 129 -0.78 -12.20 -10.39
N PHE A 130 -1.83 -11.54 -9.93
CA PHE A 130 -2.64 -12.06 -8.86
C PHE A 130 -3.67 -13.01 -9.46
N GLU A 131 -3.36 -14.31 -9.39
CA GLU A 131 -4.21 -15.38 -9.89
C GLU A 131 -5.31 -15.70 -8.87
N MET A 132 -6.55 -15.58 -9.32
CA MET A 132 -7.77 -15.86 -8.59
C MET A 132 -8.55 -16.91 -9.41
N GLY A 133 -8.07 -18.15 -9.40
CA GLY A 133 -8.66 -19.25 -10.16
C GLY A 133 -8.46 -19.06 -11.66
N ASN A 134 -9.53 -18.92 -12.44
CA ASN A 134 -9.43 -18.59 -13.87
C ASN A 134 -9.18 -17.09 -14.12
N PHE A 135 -9.16 -16.27 -13.07
CA PHE A 135 -8.96 -14.83 -13.16
C PHE A 135 -7.50 -14.47 -12.89
N VAL A 136 -6.98 -13.51 -13.64
CA VAL A 136 -5.61 -13.01 -13.48
C VAL A 136 -5.68 -11.48 -13.40
N LEU A 137 -5.41 -10.93 -12.23
CA LEU A 137 -5.28 -9.49 -12.03
C LEU A 137 -3.82 -9.08 -12.22
N ASP A 138 -3.56 -8.30 -13.26
CA ASP A 138 -2.22 -7.82 -13.60
C ASP A 138 -1.86 -6.60 -12.75
N LEU A 139 -1.28 -6.84 -11.57
CA LEU A 139 -0.89 -5.78 -10.64
C LEU A 139 0.20 -4.86 -11.21
N ASP A 140 1.01 -5.33 -12.17
CA ASP A 140 2.00 -4.50 -12.85
C ASP A 140 1.34 -3.42 -13.70
N LYS A 141 0.40 -3.83 -14.55
CA LYS A 141 -0.37 -2.92 -15.39
C LYS A 141 -1.22 -1.95 -14.56
N ILE A 142 -1.74 -2.43 -13.43
CA ILE A 142 -2.46 -1.60 -12.46
C ILE A 142 -1.55 -0.52 -11.89
N ARG A 143 -0.39 -0.92 -11.37
CA ARG A 143 0.61 0.01 -10.83
C ARG A 143 1.02 1.05 -11.87
N GLU A 144 1.37 0.60 -13.08
CA GLU A 144 1.75 1.48 -14.18
C GLU A 144 0.68 2.55 -14.45
N ARG A 145 -0.59 2.13 -14.56
CA ARG A 145 -1.70 3.05 -14.81
C ARG A 145 -1.92 4.06 -13.70
N ILE A 146 -1.82 3.64 -12.43
CA ILE A 146 -1.98 4.58 -11.32
C ILE A 146 -0.90 5.66 -11.37
N PHE A 147 0.36 5.28 -11.62
CA PHE A 147 1.47 6.25 -11.64
C PHE A 147 1.56 7.09 -12.91
N GLN A 148 1.05 6.59 -14.05
CA GLN A 148 0.90 7.36 -15.29
C GLN A 148 -0.26 8.36 -15.23
N SER A 149 -1.30 8.09 -14.44
CA SER A 149 -2.42 9.02 -14.22
C SER A 149 -1.99 10.12 -13.23
N PRO A 150 -2.03 11.41 -13.58
CA PRO A 150 -1.69 12.49 -12.65
C PRO A 150 -2.53 12.45 -11.37
N GLY A 151 -3.83 12.14 -11.50
CA GLY A 151 -4.74 12.01 -10.37
C GLY A 151 -4.43 10.79 -9.50
N GLY A 152 -4.15 9.64 -10.11
CA GLY A 152 -3.81 8.41 -9.38
C GLY A 152 -2.48 8.54 -8.63
N ASN A 153 -1.46 9.10 -9.29
CA ASN A 153 -0.15 9.35 -8.71
C ASN A 153 -0.25 10.33 -7.52
N ARG A 154 -0.96 11.45 -7.69
CA ARG A 154 -1.22 12.42 -6.61
C ARG A 154 -1.94 11.75 -5.43
N THR A 155 -2.95 10.94 -5.73
CA THR A 155 -3.76 10.24 -4.73
C THR A 155 -2.89 9.32 -3.88
N LEU A 156 -2.12 8.43 -4.51
CA LEU A 156 -1.24 7.53 -3.78
C LEU A 156 -0.20 8.27 -2.96
N PHE A 157 0.38 9.35 -3.49
CA PHE A 157 1.30 10.19 -2.73
C PHE A 157 0.62 10.74 -1.47
N LEU A 158 -0.51 11.45 -1.61
CA LEU A 158 -1.19 12.10 -0.50
C LEU A 158 -1.66 11.11 0.58
N VAL A 159 -2.26 9.98 0.19
CA VAL A 159 -2.67 8.96 1.18
C VAL A 159 -1.46 8.35 1.86
N THR A 160 -0.37 8.12 1.13
CA THR A 160 0.88 7.62 1.75
C THR A 160 1.43 8.62 2.77
N LEU A 161 1.36 9.92 2.49
CA LEU A 161 1.69 10.93 3.50
C LEU A 161 0.78 10.75 4.72
N GLU A 162 -0.52 10.78 4.54
CA GLU A 162 -1.52 10.71 5.61
C GLU A 162 -1.33 9.47 6.50
N LYS A 163 -1.17 8.30 5.89
CA LYS A 163 -1.14 7.01 6.59
C LYS A 163 0.26 6.64 7.10
N CYS A 164 1.34 7.09 6.45
CA CYS A 164 2.70 6.66 6.79
C CYS A 164 3.63 7.76 7.34
N PHE A 165 3.41 9.06 7.09
CA PHE A 165 4.30 10.10 7.65
C PHE A 165 4.26 10.13 9.18
N SER A 166 3.09 9.96 9.79
CA SER A 166 2.94 9.90 11.26
C SER A 166 3.46 8.58 11.86
N ALA A 167 3.67 7.55 11.04
CA ALA A 167 4.03 6.19 11.45
C ALA A 167 5.44 5.77 10.97
N LEU A 168 6.35 6.72 10.72
CA LEU A 168 7.70 6.43 10.20
C LEU A 168 8.62 5.63 11.15
N ASN A 169 8.16 5.32 12.36
CA ASN A 169 8.81 4.34 13.23
C ASN A 169 8.59 2.89 12.77
N SER A 170 7.60 2.62 11.92
CA SER A 170 7.40 1.32 11.26
C SER A 170 8.26 1.23 10.00
N MET A 171 9.06 0.16 9.92
CA MET A 171 9.88 -0.13 8.74
C MET A 171 9.03 -0.31 7.48
N GLU A 172 7.83 -0.88 7.61
CA GLU A 172 6.88 -1.03 6.51
C GLU A 172 6.49 0.32 5.92
N CYS A 173 6.19 1.31 6.75
CA CYS A 173 5.85 2.64 6.26
C CYS A 173 7.05 3.38 5.65
N VAL A 174 8.26 3.15 6.15
CA VAL A 174 9.49 3.66 5.52
C VAL A 174 9.66 3.07 4.13
N ASP A 175 9.47 1.76 3.98
CA ASP A 175 9.61 1.08 2.69
C ASP A 175 8.53 1.49 1.69
N ILE A 176 7.26 1.60 2.13
CA ILE A 176 6.15 2.08 1.30
C ILE A 176 6.42 3.50 0.83
N LEU A 177 6.77 4.39 1.75
CA LEU A 177 7.04 5.78 1.41
C LEU A 177 8.22 5.88 0.44
N SER A 178 9.29 5.13 0.68
CA SER A 178 10.47 5.09 -0.19
C SER A 178 10.10 4.70 -1.63
N GLN A 179 9.21 3.73 -1.79
CA GLN A 179 8.76 3.26 -3.11
C GLN A 179 7.87 4.30 -3.79
N VAL A 180 6.88 4.85 -3.07
CA VAL A 180 5.98 5.90 -3.59
C VAL A 180 6.77 7.13 -4.02
N LEU A 181 7.70 7.62 -3.20
CA LEU A 181 8.52 8.78 -3.52
C LEU A 181 9.36 8.60 -4.79
N ARG A 182 9.84 7.37 -5.07
CA ARG A 182 10.64 7.07 -6.27
C ARG A 182 9.84 7.11 -7.56
N VAL A 183 8.55 6.76 -7.51
CA VAL A 183 7.66 6.68 -8.69
C VAL A 183 6.71 7.88 -8.80
N SER A 184 6.62 8.70 -7.74
CA SER A 184 5.76 9.87 -7.72
C SER A 184 6.39 11.06 -8.43
N SER A 185 5.55 11.97 -8.92
CA SER A 185 6.02 13.23 -9.49
C SER A 185 6.68 14.09 -8.40
N MET A 186 7.87 14.62 -8.69
CA MET A 186 8.59 15.55 -7.81
C MET A 186 7.79 16.82 -7.50
N SER A 187 6.79 17.15 -8.35
CA SER A 187 5.88 18.26 -8.13
C SER A 187 5.09 18.15 -6.82
N TYR A 188 5.00 16.98 -6.21
CA TYR A 188 4.32 16.79 -4.92
C TYR A 188 5.22 17.00 -3.70
N LEU A 189 6.55 17.00 -3.87
CA LEU A 189 7.50 17.32 -2.81
C LEU A 189 7.65 18.84 -2.65
N GLN A 190 6.56 19.48 -2.23
CA GLN A 190 6.53 20.90 -1.92
C GLN A 190 7.15 21.18 -0.55
N PRO A 191 7.68 22.40 -0.33
CA PRO A 191 8.25 22.81 0.97
C PRO A 191 7.34 22.52 2.17
N ASP A 192 6.03 22.71 2.05
CA ASP A 192 5.09 22.46 3.14
C ASP A 192 4.98 20.99 3.53
N VAL A 193 5.01 20.09 2.53
CA VAL A 193 5.07 18.64 2.77
C VAL A 193 6.37 18.28 3.49
N ILE A 194 7.50 18.83 3.06
CA ILE A 194 8.80 18.59 3.69
C ILE A 194 8.83 19.10 5.12
N ARG A 195 8.24 20.27 5.40
CA ARG A 195 8.14 20.82 6.77
C ARG A 195 7.27 19.97 7.69
N SER A 196 6.30 19.25 7.14
CA SER A 196 5.43 18.35 7.89
C SER A 196 6.10 17.02 8.27
N LEU A 197 7.28 16.71 7.72
CA LEU A 197 8.02 15.50 8.06
C LEU A 197 8.37 15.48 9.56
N PRO A 198 8.23 14.32 10.24
CA PRO A 198 8.65 14.19 11.63
C PRO A 198 10.12 14.56 11.81
N LYS A 199 10.40 15.27 12.89
CA LYS A 199 11.76 15.71 13.24
C LYS A 199 12.45 14.74 14.20
N ASP A 200 11.69 13.86 14.83
CA ASP A 200 12.17 12.89 15.82
C ASP A 200 12.07 11.50 15.20
N LEU A 201 13.08 11.14 14.41
CA LEU A 201 13.18 9.85 13.73
C LEU A 201 14.31 9.00 14.31
N HIS A 202 14.09 7.68 14.41
CA HIS A 202 15.16 6.73 14.68
C HIS A 202 16.26 6.82 13.60
N GLN A 203 17.50 6.53 13.99
CA GLN A 203 18.68 6.72 13.13
C GLN A 203 18.58 5.93 11.82
N ASP A 204 18.08 4.69 11.87
CA ASP A 204 17.93 3.84 10.68
C ASP A 204 16.81 4.35 9.75
N THR A 205 15.65 4.75 10.32
CA THR A 205 14.57 5.43 9.59
C THR A 205 15.08 6.69 8.89
N PHE A 206 15.79 7.57 9.62
CA PHE A 206 16.37 8.78 9.06
C PHE A 206 17.37 8.46 7.93
N ARG A 207 18.24 7.45 8.11
CA ARG A 207 19.19 7.02 7.09
C ARG A 207 18.47 6.56 5.81
N ASN A 208 17.45 5.72 5.95
CA ASN A 208 16.74 5.14 4.81
C ASN A 208 15.99 6.23 4.03
N LEU A 209 15.26 7.12 4.72
CA LEU A 209 14.57 8.24 4.07
C LEU A 209 15.54 9.24 3.44
N SER A 210 16.66 9.53 4.12
CA SER A 210 17.70 10.42 3.58
C SER A 210 18.31 9.87 2.29
N ALA A 211 18.47 8.54 2.17
CA ALA A 211 18.96 7.91 0.95
C ALA A 211 17.98 8.11 -0.21
N VAL A 212 16.67 7.94 0.04
CA VAL A 212 15.64 8.22 -0.96
C VAL A 212 15.63 9.69 -1.34
N PHE A 213 15.59 10.60 -0.36
CA PHE A 213 15.62 12.03 -0.65
C PHE A 213 16.88 12.47 -1.38
N LYS A 214 18.03 11.82 -1.15
CA LYS A 214 19.25 12.04 -1.93
C LYS A 214 19.05 11.67 -3.40
N ASP A 215 18.44 10.52 -3.69
CA ASP A 215 18.13 10.10 -5.08
C ASP A 215 17.19 11.07 -5.80
N LEU A 216 16.35 11.77 -5.03
CA LEU A 216 15.38 12.74 -5.54
C LEU A 216 15.92 14.19 -5.53
N TYR A 217 16.99 14.47 -4.78
CA TYR A 217 17.45 15.83 -4.46
C TYR A 217 17.66 16.67 -5.72
N ASP A 218 18.42 16.16 -6.68
CA ASP A 218 18.74 16.86 -7.93
C ASP A 218 17.57 17.04 -8.88
N LYS A 219 16.46 16.34 -8.63
CA LYS A 219 15.23 16.39 -9.43
C LYS A 219 14.16 17.29 -8.81
N THR A 220 14.41 17.84 -7.62
CA THR A 220 13.49 18.76 -6.92
C THR A 220 13.86 20.23 -7.18
N THR A 221 12.91 21.15 -6.94
CA THR A 221 13.15 22.60 -7.08
C THR A 221 14.16 23.10 -6.06
N ALA A 222 14.87 24.19 -6.35
CA ALA A 222 15.84 24.77 -5.41
C ALA A 222 15.24 25.10 -4.03
N ASN A 223 13.98 25.54 -4.00
CA ASN A 223 13.26 25.82 -2.76
C ASN A 223 12.97 24.54 -1.96
N ALA A 224 12.55 23.46 -2.64
CA ALA A 224 12.35 22.15 -2.00
C ALA A 224 13.69 21.57 -1.51
N GLN A 225 14.77 21.70 -2.28
CA GLN A 225 16.12 21.30 -1.89
C GLN A 225 16.60 22.00 -0.61
N ARG A 226 16.40 23.32 -0.52
CA ARG A 226 16.75 24.10 0.68
C ARG A 226 15.93 23.64 1.89
N THR A 227 14.62 23.47 1.71
CA THR A 227 13.72 23.03 2.79
C THR A 227 14.08 21.62 3.27
N LEU A 228 14.40 20.72 2.35
CA LEU A 228 14.84 19.35 2.65
C LEU A 228 16.16 19.35 3.41
N TYR A 229 17.12 20.16 2.98
CA TYR A 229 18.38 20.34 3.68
C TYR A 229 18.18 20.86 5.11
N ASP A 230 17.34 21.88 5.29
CA ASP A 230 17.03 22.46 6.60
C ASP A 230 16.34 21.44 7.53
N TRP A 231 15.44 20.62 6.99
CA TRP A 231 14.82 19.51 7.74
C TRP A 231 15.88 18.49 8.19
N MET A 232 16.74 18.01 7.29
CA MET A 232 17.80 17.06 7.64
C MET A 232 18.77 17.62 8.68
N LYS A 233 19.13 18.91 8.54
CA LYS A 233 20.02 19.61 9.47
C LYS A 233 19.45 19.63 10.89
N GLN A 234 18.14 19.90 11.06
CA GLN A 234 17.49 19.92 12.37
C GLN A 234 17.57 18.56 13.09
N ILE A 235 17.32 17.46 12.37
CA ILE A 235 17.40 16.10 12.94
C ILE A 235 18.82 15.77 13.37
N LEU A 236 19.79 16.12 12.53
CA LEU A 236 21.20 15.86 12.80
C LEU A 236 21.72 16.64 14.00
N GLN A 237 21.38 17.93 14.11
CA GLN A 237 21.75 18.79 15.23
C GLN A 237 21.20 18.27 16.57
N LYS A 238 19.92 17.88 16.62
CA LYS A 238 19.34 17.25 17.82
C LYS A 238 20.13 16.01 18.25
N SER A 239 20.49 15.15 17.29
CA SER A 239 21.18 13.91 17.62
C SER A 239 22.63 14.06 18.07
N TYR A 240 23.30 15.15 17.69
CA TYR A 240 24.64 15.50 18.19
C TYR A 240 24.63 15.84 19.67
N ILE A 241 23.52 16.43 20.15
CA ILE A 241 23.33 16.81 21.55
C ILE A 241 23.08 15.57 22.42
N THR A 242 22.49 14.50 21.86
CA THR A 242 22.05 13.31 22.62
C THR A 242 23.03 12.14 22.58
N ASN A 243 23.91 12.02 21.58
CA ASN A 243 24.91 10.95 21.51
C ASN A 243 26.17 11.41 20.77
N GLY A 244 27.32 11.35 21.44
CA GLY A 244 28.64 11.65 20.90
C GLY A 244 29.17 10.60 19.93
N MET A 245 28.48 10.35 18.81
CA MET A 245 28.98 9.45 17.76
C MET A 245 28.71 10.01 16.35
N LEU A 246 29.81 10.38 15.69
CA LEU A 246 29.90 11.55 14.81
C LEU A 246 30.25 11.21 13.35
N ASN A 247 30.42 9.94 12.97
CA ASN A 247 31.11 9.59 11.72
C ASN A 247 30.20 9.34 10.51
N PHE A 248 29.07 8.64 10.66
CA PHE A 248 28.20 8.32 9.51
C PHE A 248 27.23 9.47 9.14
N LYS A 249 26.61 10.07 10.15
CA LYS A 249 25.73 11.24 10.00
C LYS A 249 26.43 12.43 9.32
N ARG A 250 27.72 12.61 9.60
CA ARG A 250 28.57 13.64 9.01
C ARG A 250 28.86 13.38 7.53
N LYS A 251 29.02 12.12 7.08
CA LYS A 251 29.22 11.79 5.65
C LYS A 251 27.99 12.12 4.80
N ILE A 252 26.78 11.78 5.24
CA ILE A 252 25.54 12.11 4.52
C ILE A 252 25.36 13.63 4.48
N TYR A 253 25.49 14.30 5.64
CA TYR A 253 25.42 15.75 5.74
C TYR A 253 26.43 16.46 4.83
N LEU A 254 27.70 16.03 4.86
CA LEU A 254 28.76 16.60 4.00
C LEU A 254 28.51 16.33 2.52
N SER A 255 27.98 15.16 2.14
CA SER A 255 27.67 14.86 0.74
C SER A 255 26.55 15.73 0.18
N LEU A 256 25.48 15.96 0.97
CA LEU A 256 24.37 16.83 0.58
C LEU A 256 24.73 18.31 0.70
N TRP A 257 25.52 18.68 1.71
CA TRP A 257 26.03 20.05 1.87
C TRP A 257 26.92 20.45 0.70
N LYS A 258 27.82 19.56 0.26
CA LYS A 258 28.71 19.79 -0.89
C LYS A 258 27.90 19.99 -2.18
N HIS A 259 26.89 19.15 -2.44
CA HIS A 259 25.98 19.32 -3.59
C HIS A 259 25.10 20.57 -3.49
N SER A 260 24.74 21.02 -2.28
CA SER A 260 23.97 22.27 -2.11
C SER A 260 24.81 23.52 -2.38
N GLN A 261 26.09 23.52 -2.01
CA GLN A 261 27.01 24.65 -2.19
C GLN A 261 27.45 24.82 -3.65
N GLU A 262 27.67 23.72 -4.38
CA GLU A 262 28.07 23.74 -5.79
C GLU A 262 27.00 24.41 -6.71
N ARG A 263 25.74 24.51 -6.27
CA ARG A 263 24.67 25.17 -7.05
C ARG A 263 24.31 26.59 -6.62
N VAL A 264 24.70 27.02 -5.43
CA VAL A 264 24.46 28.41 -4.96
C VAL A 264 25.42 29.40 -5.63
N HIS A 265 26.51 28.92 -6.23
CA HIS A 265 27.48 29.76 -6.96
C HIS A 265 27.26 29.83 -8.48
N LEU A 266 26.15 29.31 -8.99
CA LEU A 266 25.79 29.34 -10.42
C LEU A 266 24.59 30.24 -10.75
N TYR A 267 24.18 31.12 -9.81
CA TYR A 267 23.23 32.21 -10.04
C TYR A 267 23.75 33.50 -9.41
#